data_AF-A0A846J7P0-F1
#
_entry.id   AF-A0A846J7P0-F1
#
_cell.length_a   1.000
_cell.length_b   1.000
_cell.length_c   1.000
_cell.angle_alpha   90.00
_cell.angle_beta   90.00
_cell.angle_gamma   90.00
#
_symmetry.space_group_name_H-M   'P 1'
#
loop_
_entity.id
_entity.type
_entity.pdbx_description
1 polymer ?
#
loop_
_entity_poly.entity_id
_entity_poly.type
_entity_poly.pdbx_seq_one_letter_code
_entity_poly.pdbx_strand_id
1 'polypeptide(L)' 'MENIVVYYYPLDQRSAEYVAGELNCTTIYVARTSNYSCVKNIIAVGGRIGKYKEYNITPNKIIAGNGRYDTLKAVVDYIK' A
#
# COMPACT_ATOMS: atom_id res chain seq x y z
N MET A 1 -12.57 3.68 9.27
CA MET A 1 -11.21 3.10 9.41
C MET A 1 -10.20 4.21 9.18
N GLU A 2 -9.19 4.36 10.03
CA GLU A 2 -8.21 5.46 9.88
C GLU A 2 -7.30 5.21 8.68
N ASN A 3 -6.59 4.09 8.67
CA ASN A 3 -5.63 3.72 7.63
C ASN A 3 -5.96 2.34 7.04
N ILE A 4 -5.66 2.15 5.77
CA ILE A 4 -5.51 0.82 5.15
C ILE A 4 -4.26 0.83 4.27
N VAL A 5 -3.58 -0.31 4.19
CA VAL A 5 -2.47 -0.49 3.27
C VAL A 5 -2.91 -1.39 2.10
N VAL A 6 -2.72 -0.91 0.88
CA VAL A 6 -3.00 -1.64 -0.36
C VAL A 6 -1.69 -2.04 -1.03
N TYR A 7 -1.62 -3.25 -1.59
CA TYR A 7 -0.47 -3.71 -2.37
C TYR A 7 -0.89 -4.24 -3.74
N TYR A 8 -0.08 -3.97 -4.76
CA TYR A 8 -0.38 -4.34 -6.14
C TYR A 8 0.16 -5.72 -6.55
N TYR A 9 1.41 -6.05 -6.21
CA TYR A 9 2.02 -7.34 -6.56
C TYR A 9 2.21 -8.19 -5.29
N PRO A 10 2.02 -9.54 -5.33
CA PRO A 10 2.10 -10.36 -4.12
C PRO A 10 3.41 -10.24 -3.34
N LEU A 11 4.52 -9.88 -3.99
CA LEU A 11 5.78 -9.66 -3.28
C LEU A 11 5.81 -8.35 -2.49
N ASP A 12 5.08 -7.33 -2.94
CA ASP A 12 4.95 -6.05 -2.23
C ASP A 12 4.14 -6.20 -0.93
N GLN A 13 3.35 -7.28 -0.79
CA GLN A 13 2.67 -7.61 0.45
C GLN A 13 3.66 -7.63 1.63
N ARG A 14 4.84 -8.21 1.44
CA ARG A 14 5.87 -8.30 2.49
C ARG A 14 6.21 -6.92 3.05
N SER A 15 6.38 -5.93 2.17
CA SER A 15 6.66 -4.55 2.56
C SER A 15 5.41 -3.86 3.11
N ALA A 16 4.22 -4.16 2.58
CA ALA A 16 2.95 -3.63 3.05
C ALA A 16 2.65 -4.01 4.51
N GLU A 17 2.96 -5.23 4.93
CA GLU A 17 2.73 -5.69 6.31
C GLU A 17 3.54 -4.88 7.33
N TYR A 18 4.76 -4.42 7.00
CA TYR A 18 5.53 -3.56 7.91
C TYR A 18 4.87 -2.18 8.11
N VAL A 19 4.39 -1.57 7.02
CA VAL A 19 3.67 -0.30 7.09
C VAL A 19 2.37 -0.45 7.88
N ALA A 20 1.65 -1.56 7.65
CA ALA A 20 0.42 -1.85 8.37
C ALA A 20 0.65 -2.12 9.86
N GLY A 21 1.77 -2.78 10.21
CA GLY A 21 2.20 -2.99 11.60
C GLY A 21 2.46 -1.67 12.33
N GLU A 22 3.21 -0.75 11.71
CA GLU A 22 3.49 0.58 12.28
C GLU A 22 2.21 1.41 12.46
N LEU A 23 1.30 1.35 11.48
CA LEU A 23 0.04 2.10 11.51
C LEU A 23 -1.09 1.37 12.26
N ASN A 24 -0.82 0.18 12.80
CA ASN A 24 -1.78 -0.72 13.42
C ASN A 24 -3.08 -0.87 12.60
N CYS A 25 -2.94 -1.21 11.32
CA CYS A 25 -4.05 -1.34 10.38
C CYS A 25 -3.95 -2.63 9.54
N THR A 26 -4.91 -2.85 8.66
CA THR A 26 -4.94 -4.05 7.81
C THR A 26 -4.30 -3.82 6.45
N THR A 27 -3.85 -4.90 5.81
CA THR A 27 -3.45 -4.91 4.40
C THR A 27 -4.56 -5.47 3.51
N ILE A 28 -4.58 -5.07 2.24
CA ILE A 28 -5.46 -5.68 1.24
C ILE A 28 -4.80 -5.72 -0.15
N TYR A 29 -4.98 -6.84 -0.84
CA TYR A 29 -4.58 -6.98 -2.23
C TYR A 29 -5.47 -6.12 -3.12
N VAL A 30 -4.86 -5.32 -4.01
CA VAL A 30 -5.55 -4.35 -4.87
C VAL A 30 -6.73 -4.93 -5.67
N ALA A 31 -6.64 -6.18 -6.10
CA ALA A 31 -7.68 -6.81 -6.93
C ALA A 31 -8.88 -7.34 -6.12
N ARG A 32 -8.84 -7.27 -4.79
CA ARG A 32 -10.01 -7.56 -3.97
C ARG A 32 -10.93 -6.34 -3.97
N THR A 33 -12.13 -6.50 -4.51
CA THR A 33 -13.16 -5.47 -4.47
C THR A 33 -13.47 -5.10 -3.02
N SER A 34 -13.32 -3.83 -2.69
CA SER A 34 -13.63 -3.29 -1.36
C SER A 34 -14.18 -1.87 -1.50
N ASN A 35 -15.07 -1.48 -0.59
CA ASN A 35 -15.54 -0.10 -0.50
C ASN A 35 -14.61 0.69 0.42
N TYR A 36 -13.84 1.63 -0.16
CA TYR A 36 -12.91 2.49 0.58
C TYR A 36 -13.54 3.79 1.09
N SER A 37 -14.85 4.02 0.90
CA SER A 37 -15.51 5.29 1.27
C SER A 37 -15.43 5.62 2.77
N CYS A 38 -15.26 4.61 3.62
CA CYS A 38 -15.13 4.76 5.08
C CYS A 38 -13.67 4.80 5.56
N VAL A 39 -12.70 4.80 4.64
CA VAL A 39 -11.26 4.83 4.92
C VAL A 39 -10.74 6.25 4.70
N LYS A 40 -10.07 6.83 5.70
CA LYS A 40 -9.50 8.18 5.57
C LYS A 40 -8.21 8.19 4.76
N ASN A 41 -7.30 7.24 5.05
CA ASN A 41 -5.99 7.15 4.41
C ASN A 41 -5.79 5.78 3.76
N ILE A 42 -5.56 5.79 2.46
CA ILE A 42 -5.18 4.65 1.65
C ILE A 42 -3.69 4.80 1.32
N ILE A 43 -2.85 3.90 1.86
CA ILE A 43 -1.43 3.87 1.57
C ILE A 43 -1.13 2.71 0.65
N ALA A 44 -0.58 2.99 -0.53
CA ALA A 44 -0.14 1.98 -1.47
C ALA A 44 1.34 1.63 -1.28
N VAL A 45 1.66 0.34 -1.30
CA VAL A 45 3.03 -0.16 -1.27
C VAL A 45 3.34 -0.93 -2.55
N GLY A 46 4.42 -0.50 -3.22
CA GLY A 46 4.84 -1.01 -4.52
C GLY A 46 3.94 -0.54 -5.68
N GLY A 47 4.32 -0.96 -6.89
CA GLY A 47 3.66 -0.55 -8.13
C GLY A 47 3.74 0.95 -8.42
N ARG A 48 2.76 1.47 -9.18
CA ARG A 48 2.66 2.88 -9.59
C ARG A 48 1.21 3.32 -9.61
N ILE A 49 0.95 4.63 -9.50
CA ILE A 49 -0.42 5.19 -9.41
C ILE A 49 -1.36 4.67 -10.50
N GLY A 50 -0.88 4.51 -11.74
CA GLY A 50 -1.69 3.99 -12.85
C GLY A 50 -2.26 2.61 -12.58
N LYS A 51 -1.52 1.74 -11.88
CA LYS A 51 -1.98 0.40 -11.52
C LYS A 51 -3.09 0.41 -10.47
N TYR A 52 -3.07 1.33 -9.52
CA TYR A 52 -4.14 1.45 -8.54
C TYR A 52 -5.42 2.05 -9.15
N LYS A 53 -5.27 2.99 -10.09
CA LYS A 53 -6.39 3.57 -10.84
C LYS A 53 -7.14 2.54 -11.69
N GLU A 54 -6.47 1.51 -12.21
CA GLU A 54 -7.12 0.36 -12.90
C GLU A 54 -8.14 -0.36 -11.99
N TYR A 55 -7.99 -0.25 -10.66
CA TYR A 55 -8.91 -0.83 -9.66
C TYR A 55 -9.78 0.22 -8.96
N ASN A 56 -9.90 1.42 -9.51
CA ASN A 56 -10.63 2.55 -8.89
C ASN A 56 -10.11 2.94 -7.49
N ILE A 57 -8.83 2.68 -7.21
CA ILE A 57 -8.19 3.07 -5.96
C ILE A 57 -7.33 4.31 -6.21
N THR A 58 -7.53 5.34 -5.39
CA THR A 58 -6.71 6.55 -5.38
C THR A 58 -5.98 6.65 -4.04
N PRO A 59 -4.74 6.14 -3.95
CA PRO A 59 -3.97 6.20 -2.71
C PRO A 59 -3.63 7.64 -2.33
N ASN A 60 -3.68 7.95 -1.04
CA ASN A 60 -3.18 9.21 -0.46
C ASN A 60 -1.65 9.26 -0.52
N LYS A 61 -0.99 8.11 -0.41
CA LYS A 61 0.46 7.96 -0.48
C LYS A 61 0.83 6.68 -1.23
N ILE A 62 1.93 6.73 -1.99
CA ILE A 62 2.55 5.56 -2.61
C ILE A 62 3.98 5.46 -2.11
N ILE A 63 4.35 4.28 -1.61
CA ILE A 63 5.71 3.94 -1.20
C ILE A 63 6.21 2.85 -2.14
N ALA A 64 7.06 3.21 -3.10
CA ALA A 64 7.55 2.31 -4.12
C ALA A 64 8.97 2.70 -4.56
N GLY A 65 9.76 1.71 -4.96
CA GLY A 65 11.05 1.89 -5.63
C GLY A 65 11.08 1.23 -7.00
N ASN A 66 12.26 1.16 -7.62
CA ASN A 66 12.43 0.56 -8.96
C ASN A 66 12.24 -0.97 -8.96
N GLY A 67 12.25 -1.61 -7.78
CA GLY A 67 11.98 -3.02 -7.60
C GLY A 67 11.75 -3.37 -6.13
N ARG A 68 11.57 -4.66 -5.85
CA ARG A 68 11.19 -5.14 -4.51
C ARG A 68 12.12 -4.69 -3.38
N TYR A 69 13.43 -4.63 -3.64
CA TYR A 69 14.42 -4.23 -2.63
C TYR A 69 14.37 -2.72 -2.36
N ASP A 70 14.24 -1.91 -3.41
CA ASP A 70 14.11 -0.46 -3.27
C ASP A 70 12.78 -0.08 -2.62
N THR A 71 11.69 -0.78 -2.93
CA THR A 71 10.39 -0.62 -2.25
C THR A 71 10.52 -0.94 -0.76
N LEU A 72 11.18 -2.05 -0.39
CA LEU A 72 11.39 -2.39 1.02
C LEU A 72 12.26 -1.33 1.72
N LYS A 73 13.32 -0.83 1.07
CA LYS A 73 14.13 0.26 1.61
C LYS A 73 13.31 1.52 1.86
N ALA A 74 12.49 1.94 0.89
CA ALA A 74 11.60 3.09 1.02
C ALA A 74 10.55 2.90 2.15
N VAL A 75 10.07 1.67 2.36
CA VAL A 75 9.21 1.34 3.50
C VAL A 75 9.95 1.48 4.82
N VAL A 76 11.15 0.91 4.94
CA VAL A 76 11.98 1.01 6.15
C VAL A 76 12.30 2.47 6.48
N ASP A 77 12.54 3.31 5.49
CA ASP A 77 12.78 4.74 5.71
C ASP A 77 11.50 5.52 6.05
N TYR A 78 10.32 5.02 5.69
CA TYR A 78 9.04 5.65 6.02
C TYR A 78 8.56 5.37 7.45
N ILE A 79 8.88 4.19 7.99
CA ILE A 79 8.43 3.74 9.32
C ILE A 79 9.42 4.04 10.46
N LYS A 80 10.52 4.72 10.16
CA LYS A 80 11.44 5.29 11.17
C LYS A 80 10.93 6.64 11.65
#